data_AF-A0A1A0DG78-F1
#
_entry.id   AF-A0A1A0DG78-F1
#
_cell.length_a   1.000
_cell.length_b   1.000
_cell.length_c   1.000
_cell.angle_alpha   90.00
_cell.angle_beta   90.00
_cell.angle_gamma   90.00
#
_symmetry.space_group_name_H-M   'P 1'
#
loop_
_entity.id
_entity.type
_entity.pdbx_description
1 polymer ?
#
loop_
_entity_poly.entity_id
_entity_poly.type
_entity_poly.pdbx_seq_one_letter_code
_entity_poly.pdbx_strand_id
1 'polypeptide(L)' 'MSKSVYVEARPRGRDGEPISYYVVEDQASSVLHSTNTQAAGIRWAKTCGYVPHVARVRHLDDKRKPDHWRKV' A
#
# COMPACT_ATOMS: atom_id res chain seq x y z
N MET A 1 -14.18 -11.28 9.17
CA MET A 1 -12.78 -11.48 8.75
C MET A 1 -12.25 -10.17 8.19
N SER A 2 -11.11 -9.67 8.65
CA SER A 2 -10.52 -8.42 8.16
C SER A 2 -9.74 -8.66 6.85
N LYS A 3 -10.00 -7.87 5.79
CA LYS A 3 -9.38 -8.04 4.45
C LYS A 3 -8.03 -7.32 4.39
N SER A 4 -7.01 -7.97 3.82
CA SER A 4 -5.70 -7.35 3.57
C SER A 4 -5.78 -6.31 2.47
N VAL A 5 -5.13 -5.16 2.69
CA VAL A 5 -4.95 -4.09 1.70
C VAL A 5 -3.48 -3.65 1.68
N TYR A 6 -3.08 -2.99 0.61
CA TYR A 6 -1.70 -2.64 0.29
C TYR A 6 -1.59 -1.14 0.08
N VAL A 7 -0.76 -0.48 0.87
CA VAL A 7 -0.47 0.95 0.75
C VAL A 7 0.75 1.11 -0.14
N GLU A 8 0.54 1.60 -1.35
CA GLU A 8 1.52 1.61 -2.43
C GLU A 8 1.84 3.05 -2.87
N ALA A 9 3.12 3.36 -3.07
CA ALA A 9 3.57 4.67 -3.55
C ALA A 9 3.34 4.81 -5.06
N ARG A 10 3.05 6.04 -5.51
CA ARG A 10 2.89 6.40 -6.91
C ARG A 10 3.87 7.51 -7.34
N PRO A 11 4.49 7.42 -8.53
CA PRO A 11 4.42 6.30 -9.48
C PRO A 11 4.98 4.99 -8.88
N ARG A 12 4.47 3.84 -9.37
CA ARG A 12 4.98 2.52 -8.99
C ARG A 12 6.46 2.44 -9.36
N GLY A 13 7.24 1.78 -8.51
CA GLY A 13 8.68 1.99 -8.39
C GLY A 13 9.45 2.03 -9.71
N ARG A 14 10.20 3.11 -9.88
CA ARG A 14 11.63 3.06 -10.25
C ARG A 14 12.41 3.78 -9.16
N ASP A 15 13.59 3.29 -8.85
CA ASP A 15 14.50 3.96 -7.92
C ASP A 15 14.87 5.35 -8.49
N GLY A 16 14.85 6.39 -7.64
CA GLY A 16 15.22 7.76 -8.02
C GLY A 16 14.06 8.71 -8.36
N GLU A 17 12.85 8.20 -8.63
CA GLU A 17 11.69 9.07 -8.89
C GLU A 17 11.04 9.55 -7.58
N PRO A 18 10.60 10.82 -7.48
CA PRO A 18 9.87 11.29 -6.30
C PRO A 18 8.55 10.52 -6.12
N ILE A 19 8.14 10.31 -4.87
CA ILE A 19 6.80 9.82 -4.56
C ILE A 19 5.84 11.00 -4.62
N SER A 20 4.84 10.92 -5.48
CA SER A 20 3.82 11.97 -5.62
C SER A 20 2.64 11.75 -4.67
N TYR A 21 2.19 10.51 -4.51
CA TYR A 21 1.07 10.14 -3.63
C TYR A 21 1.10 8.65 -3.31
N TYR A 22 0.13 8.18 -2.54
CA TYR A 22 -0.07 6.79 -2.17
C TYR A 22 -1.49 6.35 -2.50
N VAL A 23 -1.65 5.07 -2.80
CA VAL A 23 -2.94 4.42 -2.96
C VAL A 23 -3.08 3.29 -1.96
N VAL A 24 -4.31 3.01 -1.53
CA VAL A 24 -4.67 1.80 -0.81
C VAL A 24 -5.39 0.89 -1.78
N GLU A 25 -4.83 -0.29 -2.01
CA GLU A 25 -5.34 -1.26 -2.98
C GLU A 25 -5.66 -2.59 -2.33
N ASP A 26 -6.55 -3.36 -2.95
CA ASP A 26 -6.72 -4.75 -2.60
C ASP A 26 -5.73 -5.68 -3.33
N GLN A 27 -5.87 -6.98 -3.08
CA GLN A 27 -5.06 -8.03 -3.70
C GLN A 27 -5.13 -8.00 -5.25
N ALA A 28 -6.27 -7.60 -5.81
CA ALA A 28 -6.50 -7.53 -7.26
C ALA A 28 -6.02 -6.18 -7.86
N SER A 29 -5.40 -5.31 -7.06
CA SER A 29 -4.98 -3.96 -7.46
C SER A 29 -6.12 -3.00 -7.79
N SER A 30 -7.31 -3.24 -7.22
CA SER A 30 -8.38 -2.24 -7.23
C SER A 30 -8.01 -1.13 -6.25
N VAL A 31 -7.97 0.12 -6.72
CA VAL A 31 -7.74 1.30 -5.86
C VAL A 31 -9.00 1.57 -5.04
N LEU A 32 -8.86 1.54 -3.72
CA LEU A 32 -9.93 1.80 -2.76
C LEU A 32 -9.85 3.23 -2.22
N HIS A 33 -8.65 3.80 -2.14
CA HIS A 33 -8.41 5.15 -1.62
C HIS A 33 -7.08 5.73 -2.12
N SER A 34 -6.98 7.06 -2.21
CA SER A 34 -5.77 7.79 -2.59
C SER A 34 -5.45 8.87 -1.56
N THR A 35 -4.17 9.11 -1.29
CA THR A 35 -3.73 10.03 -0.24
C THR A 35 -2.31 10.53 -0.47
N ASN A 36 -1.94 11.66 0.13
CA ASN A 36 -0.60 12.24 -0.04
C ASN A 36 0.48 11.57 0.82
N THR A 37 0.10 10.82 1.86
CA THR A 37 1.08 10.19 2.77
C THR A 37 0.73 8.73 3.05
N GLN A 38 1.76 7.89 3.19
CA GLN A 38 1.58 6.49 3.58
C GLN A 38 0.83 6.36 4.91
N ALA A 39 1.15 7.21 5.89
CA ALA A 39 0.51 7.20 7.21
C ALA A 39 -1.00 7.46 7.15
N ALA A 40 -1.44 8.38 6.29
CA ALA A 40 -2.87 8.63 6.07
C ALA A 40 -3.57 7.42 5.43
N GLY A 41 -2.91 6.72 4.49
CA GLY A 41 -3.45 5.50 3.88
C GLY A 41 -3.59 4.35 4.89
N ILE A 42 -2.58 4.16 5.75
CA ILE A 42 -2.63 3.20 6.85
C ILE A 42 -3.77 3.53 7.82
N ARG A 43 -3.89 4.80 8.21
CA ARG A 43 -4.93 5.26 9.14
C ARG A 43 -6.32 5.01 8.55
N TRP A 44 -6.54 5.41 7.30
CA TRP A 44 -7.79 5.16 6.59
C TRP A 44 -8.13 3.67 6.55
N ALA A 45 -7.17 2.81 6.19
CA ALA A 45 -7.38 1.38 6.13
C ALA A 45 -7.80 0.78 7.48
N LYS A 46 -7.16 1.20 8.58
CA LYS A 46 -7.51 0.76 9.93
C LYS A 46 -8.91 1.23 10.34
N THR A 47 -9.27 2.48 10.04
CA THR A 47 -10.63 3.00 10.29
C THR A 47 -11.70 2.22 9.55
N CYS A 48 -11.40 1.72 8.35
CA CYS A 48 -12.29 0.86 7.56
C CYS A 48 -12.29 -0.62 7.98
N GLY A 49 -11.51 -1.01 9.00
CA GLY A 49 -11.41 -2.42 9.45
C GLY A 49 -10.57 -3.33 8.55
N TYR A 50 -9.73 -2.76 7.68
CA TYR A 50 -8.78 -3.51 6.87
C TYR A 50 -7.48 -3.84 7.63
N VAL A 51 -6.71 -4.76 7.06
CA VAL A 51 -5.33 -5.06 7.49
C VAL A 51 -4.34 -4.44 6.50
N PRO A 52 -3.81 -3.23 6.76
CA PRO A 52 -2.89 -2.59 5.85
C PRO A 52 -1.51 -3.27 5.85
N HIS A 53 -0.95 -3.33 4.66
CA HIS A 53 0.40 -3.79 4.39
C HIS A 53 1.15 -2.70 3.63
N VAL A 54 2.42 -2.52 3.94
CA VAL A 54 3.33 -1.59 3.27
C VAL A 54 4.51 -2.37 2.72
N ALA A 55 4.96 -2.02 1.51
CA ALA A 55 6.12 -2.64 0.91
C ALA A 55 7.37 -2.39 1.76
N ARG A 56 8.19 -3.41 2.00
CA ARG A 56 9.46 -3.29 2.73
C ARG A 56 10.49 -2.47 1.96
N VAL A 57 10.45 -2.59 0.63
CA VAL A 57 11.26 -1.83 -0.32
C VAL A 57 10.32 -1.36 -1.42
N ARG A 58 10.42 -0.10 -1.85
CA ARG A 58 9.43 0.54 -2.74
C ARG A 58 9.17 -0.23 -4.04
N HIS A 59 10.20 -0.83 -4.64
CA HIS A 59 10.09 -1.58 -5.89
C HIS A 59 9.72 -3.06 -5.68
N LEU A 60 9.59 -3.54 -4.44
CA LEU A 60 9.11 -4.87 -4.11
C LEU A 60 7.59 -4.82 -3.89
N ASP A 61 6.83 -4.73 -4.99
CA ASP A 61 5.36 -4.54 -5.00
C ASP A 61 4.56 -5.78 -5.46
N ASP A 62 5.22 -6.93 -5.61
CA ASP A 62 4.54 -8.19 -5.90
C ASP A 62 3.69 -8.66 -4.70
N LYS A 63 2.37 -8.45 -4.76
CA LYS A 63 1.39 -8.87 -3.73
C LYS A 63 1.26 -10.38 -3.56
N ARG A 64 1.82 -11.18 -4.47
CA ARG A 64 1.87 -12.65 -4.35
C ARG A 64 3.05 -13.13 -3.51
N LYS A 65 3.98 -12.24 -3.15
CA LYS A 65 5.14 -12.52 -2.31
C LYS A 65 4.98 -11.84 -0.95
N PRO A 66 4.44 -12.52 0.08
CA PRO A 66 4.17 -11.92 1.39
C PRO A 66 5.40 -11.24 2.02
N ASP A 67 6.60 -11.77 1.78
CA ASP A 67 7.85 -11.23 2.33
C ASP A 67 8.18 -9.82 1.83
N HIS A 68 7.64 -9.43 0.68
CA HIS A 68 7.78 -8.06 0.17
C HIS A 68 7.03 -7.04 1.03
N TRP A 69 6.11 -7.51 1.87
CA TRP A 69 5.16 -6.67 2.59
C TRP A 69 5.33 -6.80 4.10
N ARG A 70 5.02 -5.72 4.79
CA ARG A 70 4.96 -5.66 6.25
C ARG A 70 3.57 -5.19 6.67
N LYS A 71 2.94 -5.96 7.54
CA LYS A 71 1.70 -5.58 8.22
C LYS A 71 1.97 -4.42 9.19
N VAL A 72 1.08 -3.41 9.23
CA VAL A 72 1.28 -2.16 9.99
C VAL A 72 0.07 -1.71 10.79
#